data_AF-A0A1C6KWD3-F1
#
_entry.id   AF-A0A1C6KWD3-F1
#
_cell.length_a   1.000
_cell.length_b   1.000
_cell.length_c   1.000
_cell.angle_alpha   90.00
_cell.angle_beta   90.00
_cell.angle_gamma   90.00
#
_symmetry.space_group_name_H-M   'P 1'
#
loop_
_entity.id
_entity.type
_entity.pdbx_description
1 polymer ?
#
loop_
_entity_poly.entity_id
_entity_poly.type
_entity_poly.pdbx_seq_one_letter_code
_entity_poly.pdbx_strand_id
1 'polypeptide(L)' 'MKNEYKYLTMLLIIGFIIGDFIGIILSMFFKFNIGFSVSISSGLGMLLGIVIGSVIDYEGKKESR' A
#
# COMPACT_ATOMS: atom_id res chain seq x y z
N MET A 1 -10.09 18.30 -14.32
CA MET A 1 -10.38 17.17 -13.41
C MET A 1 -9.49 17.34 -12.19
N LYS A 2 -10.07 17.71 -11.03
CA LYS A 2 -9.32 17.80 -9.77
C LYS A 2 -8.88 16.36 -9.45
N ASN A 3 -7.60 16.13 -9.14
CA ASN A 3 -7.11 14.79 -8.82
C ASN A 3 -7.68 14.31 -7.48
N GLU A 4 -8.94 13.91 -7.47
CA GLU A 4 -9.73 13.49 -6.31
C GLU A 4 -9.29 12.14 -5.74
N TYR A 5 -8.22 11.54 -6.25
CA TYR A 5 -7.64 10.29 -5.74
C TYR A 5 -6.11 10.36 -5.67
N LYS A 6 -5.53 11.58 -5.73
CA LYS A 6 -4.06 11.74 -5.76
C LYS A 6 -3.40 11.08 -4.56
N TYR A 7 -3.99 11.24 -3.38
CA TYR A 7 -3.49 10.68 -2.14
C TYR A 7 -3.68 9.16 -2.06
N LEU A 8 -4.83 8.67 -2.53
CA LEU A 8 -5.10 7.23 -2.63
C LEU A 8 -4.10 6.53 -3.55
N THR A 9 -3.87 7.05 -4.75
CA THR A 9 -2.90 6.49 -5.69
C THR A 9 -1.47 6.58 -5.14
N MET A 10 -1.11 7.68 -4.49
CA MET A 10 0.22 7.85 -3.90
C MET A 10 0.47 6.85 -2.78
N LEU A 11 -0.49 6.68 -1.86
CA LEU A 11 -0.38 5.74 -0.74
C LEU A 11 -0.47 4.28 -1.18
N LEU A 12 -1.20 3.98 -2.26
CA LEU A 12 -1.18 2.67 -2.89
C LEU A 12 0.22 2.31 -3.40
N ILE A 13 0.87 3.21 -4.14
CA ILE A 13 2.21 2.98 -4.71
C ILE A 13 3.23 2.84 -3.58
N ILE A 14 3.16 3.70 -2.56
CA ILE A 14 4.04 3.62 -1.39
C ILE A 14 3.83 2.30 -0.64
N GLY A 15 2.58 1.90 -0.41
CA GLY A 15 2.23 0.64 0.25
C GLY A 15 2.71 -0.58 -0.52
N PHE A 16 2.63 -0.55 -1.84
CA PHE A 16 3.18 -1.60 -2.71
C PHE A 16 4.70 -1.69 -2.58
N ILE A 17 5.43 -0.57 -2.72
CA ILE A 17 6.90 -0.54 -2.63
C ILE A 17 7.38 -1.05 -1.26
N ILE A 18 6.76 -0.58 -0.17
CA ILE A 18 7.11 -0.99 1.20
C ILE A 18 6.76 -2.47 1.40
N GLY A 19 5.60 -2.92 0.93
CA GLY A 19 5.16 -4.32 1.03
C GLY A 19 6.09 -5.28 0.30
N ASP A 20 6.55 -4.92 -0.91
CA ASP A 20 7.51 -5.71 -1.68
C ASP A 20 8.86 -5.81 -0.95
N PHE A 21 9.35 -4.68 -0.43
CA PHE A 21 10.62 -4.63 0.31
C PHE A 21 10.59 -5.49 1.57
N ILE A 22 9.49 -5.41 2.35
CA ILE A 22 9.28 -6.26 3.52
C ILE A 22 9.20 -7.73 3.10
N GLY A 23 8.54 -8.06 1.99
CA GLY A 23 8.43 -9.43 1.47
C GLY A 23 9.76 -10.08 1.15
N ILE A 24 10.69 -9.32 0.55
CA ILE A 24 12.04 -9.76 0.24
C ILE A 24 12.81 -10.04 1.55
N ILE A 25 12.75 -9.13 2.52
CA ILE A 25 13.39 -9.30 3.82
C ILE A 25 12.81 -10.52 4.57
N LEU A 26 11.49 -10.66 4.59
CA LEU A 26 10.81 -11.79 5.23
C LEU A 26 11.19 -13.12 4.58
N SER A 27 11.31 -13.15 3.26
CA SER A 27 11.74 -14.34 2.53
C SER A 27 13.16 -14.75 2.88
N MET A 28 14.09 -13.79 3.01
CA MET A 28 15.46 -14.07 3.45
C MET A 28 15.49 -14.65 4.88
N PHE A 29 14.63 -14.16 5.77
CA PHE A 29 14.63 -14.58 7.18
C PHE A 29 13.96 -15.93 7.39
N PHE A 30 12.82 -16.19 6.75
CA PHE A 30 12.05 -17.41 6.93
C PHE A 30 12.40 -18.54 5.96
N LYS A 31 13.26 -18.31 4.95
CA LYS A 31 13.53 -19.26 3.84
C LYS A 31 12.27 -19.71 3.10
N PHE A 32 11.18 -18.93 3.13
CA PHE A 32 10.02 -19.17 2.27
C PHE A 32 10.36 -18.82 0.83
N ASN A 33 9.66 -19.45 -0.12
CA ASN A 33 9.74 -19.10 -1.53
C ASN A 33 9.56 -17.59 -1.72
N ILE A 34 10.58 -16.95 -2.31
CA ILE A 34 10.65 -15.49 -2.52
C ILE A 34 9.37 -14.98 -3.18
N GLY A 35 8.93 -15.64 -4.25
CA GLY A 35 7.72 -15.22 -4.97
C GLY A 35 6.44 -15.27 -4.12
N PHE A 36 6.32 -16.24 -3.19
CA PHE A 36 5.14 -16.37 -2.33
C PHE A 36 5.12 -15.31 -1.22
N SER A 37 6.28 -15.08 -0.59
CA SER A 37 6.44 -14.07 0.45
C SER A 37 6.17 -12.66 -0.08
N VAL A 38 6.78 -12.32 -1.22
CA VAL A 38 6.63 -11.01 -1.87
C VAL A 38 5.19 -10.78 -2.32
N SER A 39 4.53 -11.79 -2.90
CA SER A 39 3.14 -11.65 -3.35
C SER A 39 2.18 -11.34 -2.20
N ILE A 40 2.35 -12.01 -1.06
CA ILE A 40 1.49 -11.80 0.12
C ILE A 40 1.79 -10.45 0.77
N SER A 41 3.06 -10.11 0.95
CA SER A 41 3.45 -8.86 1.60
C SER A 41 3.10 -7.64 0.75
N SER A 42 3.23 -7.74 -0.57
CA SER A 42 2.85 -6.72 -1.53
C SER A 42 1.33 -6.53 -1.57
N GLY A 43 0.58 -7.64 -1.57
CA GLY A 43 -0.88 -7.62 -1.44
C GLY A 43 -1.35 -6.97 -0.14
N LEU A 44 -0.74 -7.31 1.00
CA LEU A 44 -1.03 -6.70 2.30
C LEU A 44 -0.64 -5.21 2.35
N GLY A 45 0.52 -4.86 1.80
CA GLY A 45 0.99 -3.48 1.71
C GLY A 45 0.08 -2.60 0.87
N MET A 46 -0.42 -3.10 -0.26
CA MET A 46 -1.44 -2.43 -1.07
C MET A 46 -2.76 -2.28 -0.31
N LEU A 47 -3.22 -3.33 0.38
CA LEU A 47 -4.47 -3.30 1.16
C LEU A 47 -4.42 -2.19 2.23
N LEU A 48 -3.32 -2.12 2.98
CA LEU A 48 -3.10 -1.06 3.97
C LEU A 48 -3.00 0.33 3.31
N GLY A 49 -2.27 0.44 2.19
CA GLY A 49 -2.16 1.68 1.43
C GLY A 49 -3.50 2.20 0.90
N ILE A 50 -4.39 1.31 0.46
CA ILE A 50 -5.76 1.65 0.03
C ILE A 50 -6.60 2.10 1.22
N VAL A 51 -6.56 1.38 2.34
CA VAL A 51 -7.36 1.72 3.53
C VAL A 51 -6.96 3.12 4.03
N ILE A 52 -5.67 3.35 4.23
CA ILE A 52 -5.16 4.64 4.72
C ILE A 52 -5.40 5.75 3.68
N GLY A 53 -5.14 5.47 2.40
CA GLY A 53 -5.37 6.42 1.32
C GLY A 53 -6.83 6.81 1.15
N SER A 54 -7.75 5.85 1.34
CA SER A 54 -9.19 6.10 1.28
C SER A 54 -9.67 6.92 2.47
N VAL A 55 -9.14 6.67 3.67
CA VAL A 55 -9.47 7.45 4.86
C VAL A 55 -9.01 8.90 4.70
N ILE A 56 -7.76 9.12 4.28
CA ILE A 56 -7.22 10.47 4.07
C ILE A 56 -7.96 11.21 2.96
N ASP A 57 -8.28 10.52 1.85
CA ASP A 57 -9.06 11.11 0.76
C ASP A 57 -10.48 11.49 1.22
N TYR A 58 -11.10 10.66 2.06
CA TYR A 58 -12.41 10.91 2.63
C TYR A 58 -12.42 12.09 3.61
N GLU A 59 -11.41 12.20 4.48
CA GLU A 59 -11.25 13.34 5.39
C GLU A 59 -10.98 14.64 4.62
N GLY A 60 -10.09 14.61 3.62
CA GLY A 60 -9.83 15.78 2.77
C GLY A 60 -11.04 16.27 1.98
N LYS A 61 -11.94 15.35 1.57
CA LYS A 61 -13.23 15.71 0.95
C LYS A 61 -14.24 16.25 1.95
N LYS A 62 -14.20 15.85 3.21
CA LYS A 62 -15.05 16.40 4.28
C LYS A 62 -14.67 17.81 4.66
N GLU A 63 -13.38 18.13 4.71
CA GLU A 63 -12.89 19.47 5.10
C GLU A 63 -13.10 20.53 4.01
N SER A 64 -13.35 20.12 2.75
CA SER A 64 -13.67 21.01 1.62
C SER A 64 -15.18 21.25 1.40
N ARG A 65 -16.08 20.73 2.25
CA ARG A 65 -17.53 20.99 2.22
C ARG A 65 -17.94 21.85 3.40
#